data_AF-A0AAE4A3M7-F1
#
_entry.id   AF-A0AAE4A3M7-F1
#
_cell.length_a   1.000
_cell.length_b   1.000
_cell.length_c   1.000
_cell.angle_alpha   90.00
_cell.angle_beta   90.00
_cell.angle_gamma   90.00
#
_symmetry.space_group_name_H-M   'P 1'
#
loop_
_entity.id
_entity.type
_entity.pdbx_description
1 polymer ?
#
loop_
_entity_poly.entity_id
_entity_poly.type
_entity_poly.pdbx_seq_one_letter_code
_entity_poly.pdbx_strand_id
1 'polypeptide(L)' 'MSEPEDTRVPLERIAWMVTVVVCLVTALVTLLSGYVGYAAVVFAIACSAAINLR' A
#
# COMPACT_ATOMS: atom_id res chain seq x y z
N MET A 1 33.40 -10.24 -14.23
CA MET A 1 32.31 -9.85 -15.13
C MET A 1 31.14 -9.50 -14.24
N SER A 2 30.91 -8.21 -13.99
CA SER A 2 29.80 -7.76 -13.14
C SER A 2 28.53 -7.83 -13.98
N GLU A 3 27.61 -8.72 -13.60
CA GLU A 3 26.29 -8.79 -14.20
C GLU A 3 25.55 -7.47 -13.92
N PRO A 4 24.78 -6.93 -14.89
CA PRO A 4 23.95 -5.77 -14.62
C PRO A 4 22.95 -6.15 -13.53
N GLU A 5 23.02 -5.46 -12.39
CA GLU A 5 22.04 -5.56 -11.31
C GLU A 5 20.65 -5.33 -11.93
N ASP A 6 19.80 -6.36 -11.95
CA ASP A 6 18.46 -6.29 -12.51
C ASP A 6 17.66 -5.27 -11.68
N THR A 7 17.63 -4.02 -12.15
CA THR A 7 17.02 -2.88 -11.47
C THR A 7 15.48 -2.95 -11.55
N ARG A 8 14.90 -4.14 -11.78
CA ARG A 8 13.46 -4.31 -11.89
C ARG A 8 12.92 -4.53 -10.49
N VAL A 9 12.05 -3.62 -10.06
CA VAL A 9 11.28 -3.80 -8.84
C VAL A 9 10.49 -5.10 -8.96
N PRO A 10 10.59 -6.04 -8.01
CA PRO A 10 9.87 -7.30 -8.11
C PRO A 10 8.36 -7.04 -8.18
N LEU A 11 7.66 -7.80 -9.03
CA LEU A 11 6.23 -7.61 -9.30
C LEU A 11 5.38 -7.65 -8.01
N GLU A 12 5.77 -8.51 -7.07
CA GLU A 12 5.19 -8.58 -5.73
C GLU A 12 5.25 -7.23 -4.99
N ARG A 13 6.42 -6.57 -5.01
CA ARG A 13 6.60 -5.27 -4.36
C ARG A 13 5.74 -4.20 -5.01
N ILE A 14 5.56 -4.25 -6.34
CA ILE A 14 4.63 -3.35 -7.05
C ILE A 14 3.19 -3.61 -6.61
N ALA A 15 2.77 -4.88 -6.51
CA ALA A 15 1.43 -5.25 -6.08
C ALA A 15 1.13 -4.76 -4.65
N TRP A 16 2.06 -4.95 -3.71
CA TRP A 16 1.92 -4.44 -2.35
C TRP A 16 1.91 -2.91 -2.31
N MET A 17 2.68 -2.25 -3.16
CA MET A 17 2.74 -0.77 -3.20
C MET A 17 1.43 -0.19 -3.70
N VAL A 18 0.88 -0.75 -4.78
CA VAL A 18 -0.44 -0.38 -5.29
C VAL A 18 -1.51 -0.61 -4.23
N THR A 19 -1.46 -1.74 -3.52
CA THR A 19 -2.41 -2.05 -2.43
C THR A 19 -2.37 -0.99 -1.33
N VAL A 20 -1.17 -0.64 -0.84
CA VAL A 20 -1.00 0.41 0.18
C VAL A 20 -1.59 1.74 -0.31
N VAL A 21 -1.28 2.15 -1.53
CA VAL A 21 -1.78 3.42 -2.09
C VAL A 21 -3.31 3.42 -2.19
N VAL A 22 -3.91 2.34 -2.71
CA VAL A 22 -5.37 2.23 -2.82
C VAL A 22 -6.04 2.26 -1.44
N CYS A 23 -5.48 1.56 -0.45
CA CYS A 23 -5.99 1.60 0.92
C CYS A 23 -5.88 3.00 1.53
N LEU A 24 -4.74 3.70 1.38
CA LEU A 24 -4.58 5.05 1.90
C LEU A 24 -5.56 6.04 1.25
N VAL A 25 -5.75 5.97 -0.07
CA VAL A 25 -6.74 6.81 -0.78
C VAL A 25 -8.15 6.52 -0.27
N THR A 26 -8.51 5.24 -0.11
CA THR A 26 -9.84 4.84 0.40
C THR A 26 -10.05 5.29 1.84
N ALA A 27 -9.04 5.16 2.71
CA ALA A 27 -9.08 5.67 4.09
C ALA A 27 -9.28 7.19 4.11
N LEU A 28 -8.61 7.93 3.22
CA LEU A 28 -8.77 9.37 3.11
C LEU A 28 -10.18 9.75 2.64
N VAL A 29 -10.70 9.10 1.59
CA VAL A 29 -12.04 9.37 1.06
C VAL A 29 -13.12 9.09 2.10
N THR A 30 -13.02 7.97 2.80
CA THR A 30 -13.98 7.59 3.85
C THR A 30 -13.91 8.53 5.05
N LEU A 31 -12.71 8.99 5.43
CA LEU A 31 -12.52 9.97 6.50
C LEU A 31 -13.15 11.32 6.13
N LEU A 32 -12.89 11.81 4.92
CA LEU A 32 -13.48 13.06 4.41
C LEU A 32 -15.01 12.98 4.25
N SER A 33 -15.54 11.78 4.06
CA SER A 33 -16.99 11.51 3.99
C SER A 33 -17.63 11.32 5.38
N GLY A 34 -16.87 11.38 6.46
CA GLY A 34 -17.37 11.20 7.83
C GLY A 34 -17.53 9.73 8.28
N TYR A 35 -17.13 8.77 7.45
CA TYR A 35 -17.19 7.33 7.77
C TYR A 35 -15.94 6.88 8.55
N VAL A 36 -15.78 7.41 9.77
CA VAL A 36 -14.58 7.22 10.61
C VAL A 36 -14.25 5.74 10.87
N GLY A 37 -15.28 4.90 11.09
CA GLY A 37 -15.08 3.46 11.31
C GLY A 37 -14.42 2.75 10.12
N TYR A 38 -14.88 3.05 8.89
CA TYR A 38 -14.28 2.50 7.69
C TYR A 38 -12.88 3.08 7.44
N ALA A 39 -12.67 4.37 7.70
CA ALA A 39 -11.36 5.00 7.58
C ALA A 39 -10.31 4.32 8.46
N ALA A 40 -10.64 4.04 9.73
CA ALA A 40 -9.75 3.38 10.67
C ALA A 40 -9.40 1.94 10.23
N VAL A 41 -10.41 1.17 9.79
CA VAL A 41 -10.20 -0.21 9.31
C VAL A 41 -9.33 -0.24 8.06
N VAL A 42 -9.64 0.59 7.06
CA VAL A 42 -8.88 0.63 5.81
C VAL A 42 -7.47 1.14 6.03
N PHE A 43 -7.26 2.08 6.96
CA PHE A 43 -5.93 2.50 7.37
C PHE A 43 -5.12 1.36 8.01
N ALA A 44 -5.72 0.55 8.89
CA ALA A 44 -5.06 -0.61 9.48
C ALA A 44 -4.65 -1.66 8.41
N ILE A 45 -5.48 -1.83 7.37
CA ILE A 45 -5.15 -2.68 6.22
C ILE A 45 -3.94 -2.10 5.46
N ALA A 46 -3.89 -0.78 5.23
CA ALA A 46 -2.75 -0.13 4.58
C ALA A 46 -1.44 -0.36 5.36
N CYS A 47 -1.47 -0.23 6.69
CA CYS A 47 -0.32 -0.51 7.55
C CYS A 47 0.13 -1.98 7.44
N SER A 48 -0.83 -2.91 7.45
CA SER A 48 -0.55 -4.34 7.28
C SER A 48 0.06 -4.66 5.92
N ALA A 49 -0.46 -4.07 4.84
CA ALA A 49 0.08 -4.22 3.49
C ALA A 49 1.49 -3.64 3.37
N ALA A 50 1.78 -2.52 4.03
CA ALA A 50 3.09 -1.89 4.01
C ALA A 50 4.20 -2.76 4.64
N ILE A 51 3.85 -3.66 5.57
CA ILE A 51 4.80 -4.63 6.13
C ILE A 51 5.33 -5.58 5.05
N ASN A 52 4.59 -5.82 3.97
CA ASN A 52 5.03 -6.67 2.85
C ASN A 52 5.90 -5.94 1.82
N LEU A 53 6.21 -4.65 2.05
CA LEU A 53 7.11 -3.84 1.21
C LEU A 53 8.55 -3.77 1.71
N ARG A 54 8.80 -4.30 2.92
CA ARG A 54 10.11 -4.38 3.55
C ARG A 54 10.88 -5.60 3.02
#